data_AF-A0A3S4YLM0-F1
#
_entry.id   AF-A0A3S4YLM0-F1
#
_cell.length_a   1.000
_cell.length_b   1.000
_cell.length_c   1.000
_cell.angle_alpha   90.00
_cell.angle_beta   90.00
_cell.angle_gamma   90.00
#
_symmetry.space_group_name_H-M   'P 1'
#
loop_
_entity.id
_entity.type
_entity.pdbx_description
1 polymer ?
#
loop_
_entity_poly.entity_id
_entity_poly.type
_entity_poly.pdbx_seq_one_letter_code
_entity_poly.pdbx_strand_id
1 'polypeptide(L)'
;MNEQIERVQAMEAILNAQIEDIKNIENALSRFLERADEYEKLRRYYGSNEMDADLSYEAEGGLEGIPRGVLSEDAVYNMMGARYALGLQMLAGAQKIFEQF
;
A
#
# COMPACT_ATOMS: atom_id res chain seq x y z
N MET A 1 9.00 -34.77 29.10
CA MET A 1 9.68 -33.89 28.13
C MET A 1 10.36 -32.79 28.94
N ASN A 2 11.48 -32.22 28.49
CA ASN A 2 12.29 -31.31 29.30
C ASN A 2 11.70 -29.88 29.16
N GLU A 3 11.16 -29.33 30.26
CA GLU A 3 10.48 -28.02 30.27
C GLU A 3 11.35 -26.86 29.76
N GLN A 4 12.67 -26.94 29.96
CA GLN A 4 13.61 -25.96 29.43
C GLN A 4 13.69 -26.05 27.90
N ILE A 5 13.70 -27.25 27.33
CA ILE A 5 13.71 -27.46 25.88
C ILE A 5 12.42 -26.91 25.26
N GLU A 6 11.27 -27.20 25.84
CA GLU A 6 9.96 -26.73 25.35
C GLU A 6 9.88 -25.20 25.33
N ARG A 7 10.31 -24.55 26.42
CA ARG A 7 10.35 -23.10 26.51
C ARG A 7 11.27 -22.47 25.46
N VAL A 8 12.47 -23.02 25.26
CA VAL A 8 13.42 -22.49 24.26
C VAL A 8 12.84 -22.63 22.86
N GLN A 9 12.25 -23.78 22.52
CA GLN A 9 11.62 -23.99 21.21
C GLN A 9 10.45 -23.03 20.96
N ALA A 10 9.63 -22.76 21.97
CA ALA A 10 8.54 -21.81 21.86
C ALA A 10 9.05 -20.38 21.62
N MET A 11 10.08 -19.94 22.34
CA MET A 11 10.67 -18.60 22.15
C MET A 11 11.38 -18.47 20.80
N GLU A 12 12.08 -19.52 20.37
CA GLU A 12 12.75 -19.57 19.06
C GLU A 12 11.74 -19.45 17.91
N ALA A 13 10.59 -20.12 18.02
CA ALA A 13 9.52 -19.98 17.03
C ALA A 13 8.96 -18.56 16.96
N ILE A 14 8.77 -17.90 18.11
CA ILE A 14 8.33 -16.50 18.17
C ILE A 14 9.37 -15.58 17.55
N LEU A 15 10.65 -15.74 17.91
CA LEU A 15 11.76 -14.94 17.37
C LEU A 15 11.81 -15.03 15.84
N ASN A 16 11.78 -16.25 15.30
CA ASN A 16 11.85 -16.46 13.86
C ASN A 16 10.63 -15.87 13.13
N ALA A 17 9.44 -15.96 13.71
CA ALA A 17 8.25 -15.31 13.17
C ALA A 17 8.38 -13.79 13.15
N GLN A 18 8.86 -13.17 14.25
CA GLN A 18 9.05 -11.73 14.32
C GLN A 18 10.10 -11.23 13.31
N ILE A 19 11.20 -11.96 13.14
CA ILE A 19 12.23 -11.62 12.14
C ILE A 19 11.64 -11.61 10.72
N GLU A 20 10.85 -12.62 10.39
CA GLU A 20 10.24 -12.74 9.06
C GLU A 20 9.17 -11.65 8.82
N ASP A 21 8.33 -11.36 9.82
CA ASP A 21 7.34 -10.28 9.74
C ASP A 21 7.99 -8.91 9.52
N ILE A 22 9.07 -8.61 10.26
CA ILE A 22 9.84 -7.36 10.10
C ILE A 22 10.34 -7.24 8.66
N LYS A 23 11.00 -8.28 8.16
CA LYS A 23 11.54 -8.30 6.79
C LYS A 23 10.45 -8.10 5.74
N ASN A 24 9.28 -8.71 5.91
CA ASN A 24 8.16 -8.58 4.99
C ASN A 24 7.58 -7.16 4.99
N ILE A 25 7.47 -6.54 6.16
CA ILE A 25 7.03 -5.14 6.30
C ILE A 25 8.04 -4.20 5.64
N GLU A 26 9.34 -4.37 5.90
CA GLU A 26 10.40 -3.54 5.32
C GLU A 26 10.38 -3.59 3.79
N ASN A 27 10.31 -4.78 3.21
CA ASN A 27 10.28 -4.96 1.76
C ASN A 27 9.00 -4.36 1.13
N ALA A 28 7.84 -4.56 1.76
CA ALA A 28 6.59 -4.00 1.27
C ALA A 28 6.58 -2.47 1.35
N LEU A 29 7.05 -1.91 2.47
CA LEU A 29 7.13 -0.46 2.67
C LEU A 29 8.11 0.19 1.70
N SER A 30 9.30 -0.38 1.53
CA SER A 30 10.30 0.10 0.56
C SER A 30 9.72 0.17 -0.85
N ARG A 31 9.14 -0.92 -1.35
CA ARG A 31 8.49 -0.94 -2.68
C ARG A 31 7.36 0.08 -2.81
N PHE A 32 6.59 0.31 -1.75
CA PHE A 32 5.49 1.26 -1.75
C PHE A 32 5.97 2.72 -1.77
N LEU A 33 7.10 3.01 -1.13
CA LEU A 33 7.72 4.34 -1.10
C LEU A 33 8.50 4.65 -2.39
N GLU A 34 9.15 3.66 -3.00
CA GLU A 34 9.87 3.82 -4.28
C GLU A 34 8.94 4.27 -5.43
N ARG A 35 7.64 3.97 -5.33
CA ARG A 35 6.62 4.37 -6.32
C ARG A 35 5.92 5.70 -5.98
N ALA A 36 6.47 6.50 -5.08
CA ALA A 36 5.88 7.78 -4.69
C ALA A 36 5.68 8.72 -5.88
N ASP A 37 6.65 8.77 -6.81
CA ASP A 37 6.57 9.61 -8.01
C ASP A 37 5.50 9.13 -9.00
N GLU A 38 5.31 7.81 -9.13
CA GLU A 38 4.24 7.23 -9.95
C GLU A 38 2.86 7.57 -9.37
N TYR A 39 2.73 7.49 -8.05
CA TYR A 39 1.51 7.92 -7.35
C TYR A 39 1.25 9.42 -7.55
N GLU A 40 2.28 10.26 -7.45
CA GLU A 40 2.18 11.70 -7.70
C GLU A 40 1.67 11.98 -9.11
N LYS A 41 2.21 11.28 -10.12
CA LYS A 41 1.77 11.38 -11.51
C LYS A 41 0.29 11.01 -11.65
N LEU A 42 -0.13 9.88 -11.08
CA LEU A 42 -1.53 9.44 -11.15
C LEU A 42 -2.48 10.41 -10.44
N ARG A 43 -2.09 10.95 -9.27
CA ARG A 43 -2.90 11.95 -8.56
C ARG A 43 -3.05 13.24 -9.36
N ARG A 44 -1.98 13.69 -10.04
CA ARG A 44 -2.04 14.89 -10.89
C ARG A 44 -2.92 14.69 -12.11
N TYR A 45 -2.92 13.49 -12.69
CA TYR A 45 -3.78 13.13 -13.81
C TYR A 45 -5.26 13.18 -13.41
N TYR A 46 -5.61 12.66 -12.24
CA TYR A 46 -6.98 12.63 -11.73
C TYR A 46 -7.54 14.05 -11.53
N GLY A 47 -8.61 14.37 -12.27
CA GLY A 47 -9.22 15.71 -12.28
C GLY A 47 -8.46 16.76 -13.08
N SER A 48 -7.53 16.35 -13.95
CA SER A 48 -6.82 17.25 -14.85
C SER A 48 -7.50 17.43 -16.20
N ASN A 49 -7.09 18.46 -16.94
CA ASN A 49 -7.49 18.67 -18.33
C ASN A 49 -7.10 17.49 -19.25
N GLU A 50 -6.05 16.73 -18.91
CA GLU A 50 -5.67 15.54 -19.68
C GLU A 50 -6.72 14.43 -19.51
N MET A 51 -7.20 14.22 -18.28
CA MET A 51 -8.29 13.28 -18.00
C MET A 51 -9.60 13.72 -18.66
N ASP A 52 -9.91 15.02 -18.70
CA ASP A 52 -11.09 15.54 -19.41
C ASP A 52 -11.01 15.28 -20.93
N ALA A 53 -9.82 15.42 -21.52
CA ALA A 53 -9.58 15.11 -22.93
C ALA A 53 -9.73 13.61 -23.20
N ASP A 54 -9.19 12.76 -22.34
CA ASP A 54 -9.29 11.31 -22.45
C ASP A 54 -10.75 10.82 -22.27
N LEU A 55 -11.52 11.44 -21.37
CA LEU A 55 -12.96 11.21 -21.21
C LEU A 55 -13.76 11.59 -22.47
N SER A 56 -13.39 12.70 -23.11
CA SER A 56 -14.01 13.11 -24.37
C SER A 56 -13.69 12.12 -25.50
N TYR A 57 -12.44 11.66 -25.58
CA TYR A 57 -12.02 10.66 -26.54
C TYR A 57 -12.67 9.29 -26.29
N GLU A 58 -12.87 8.93 -25.02
CA GLU A 58 -13.65 7.76 -24.64
C GLU A 58 -15.10 7.85 -25.12
N ALA A 59 -15.75 9.01 -24.94
CA ALA A 59 -17.14 9.21 -25.35
C ALA A 59 -17.34 9.06 -26.87
N GLU A 60 -16.28 9.27 -27.65
CA GLU A 60 -16.24 9.05 -29.10
C GLU A 60 -15.90 7.59 -29.49
N GLY A 61 -15.71 6.69 -28.52
CA GLY A 61 -15.34 5.28 -28.74
C GLY A 61 -13.84 5.04 -28.92
N GLY A 62 -12.99 6.06 -28.70
CA GLY A 62 -11.56 6.00 -28.96
C GLY A 62 -10.75 5.02 -28.10
N LEU A 63 -11.31 4.57 -26.96
CA LEU A 63 -10.63 3.68 -26.00
C LEU A 63 -11.23 2.27 -25.95
N GLU A 64 -12.03 1.86 -26.94
CA GLU A 64 -12.55 0.49 -27.03
C GLU A 64 -11.43 -0.57 -26.95
N GLY A 65 -11.70 -1.67 -26.22
CA GLY A 65 -10.77 -2.79 -26.11
C GLY A 65 -9.66 -2.65 -25.06
N ILE A 66 -9.57 -1.54 -24.31
CA ILE A 66 -8.60 -1.38 -23.21
C ILE A 66 -9.26 -1.12 -21.84
N PRO A 67 -8.60 -1.52 -20.72
CA PRO A 67 -9.00 -1.11 -19.38
C PRO A 67 -8.86 0.40 -19.18
N ARG A 68 -9.83 1.00 -18.50
CA ARG A 68 -9.97 2.46 -18.35
C ARG A 68 -10.41 2.87 -16.95
N GLY A 69 -10.07 2.08 -15.94
CA GLY A 69 -10.44 2.36 -14.55
C GLY A 69 -9.99 3.74 -14.06
N VAL A 70 -8.89 4.28 -14.63
CA VAL A 70 -8.40 5.63 -14.33
C VAL A 70 -9.35 6.76 -14.76
N LEU A 71 -10.26 6.49 -15.70
CA LEU A 71 -11.28 7.43 -16.15
C LEU A 71 -12.56 7.36 -15.30
N SER A 72 -12.68 6.36 -14.41
CA SER A 72 -13.79 6.32 -13.46
C SER A 72 -13.59 7.37 -12.36
N GLU A 73 -14.70 7.91 -11.86
CA GLU A 73 -14.73 8.81 -10.71
C GLU A 73 -14.15 8.11 -9.45
N ASP A 74 -14.46 6.83 -9.27
CA ASP A 74 -14.20 6.15 -8.00
C ASP A 74 -12.79 5.56 -7.84
N ALA A 75 -12.16 5.05 -8.90
CA ALA A 75 -11.00 4.17 -8.72
C ALA A 75 -9.79 4.90 -8.13
N VAL A 76 -9.44 6.08 -8.67
CA VAL A 76 -8.29 6.85 -8.17
C VAL A 76 -8.62 7.47 -6.82
N TYR A 77 -9.85 7.97 -6.63
CA TYR A 77 -10.32 8.52 -5.35
C TYR A 77 -10.24 7.49 -4.22
N ASN A 78 -10.78 6.29 -4.42
CA ASN A 78 -10.74 5.21 -3.44
C ASN A 78 -9.32 4.77 -3.12
N MET A 79 -8.44 4.70 -4.13
CA MET A 79 -7.03 4.39 -3.93
C MET A 79 -6.34 5.47 -3.08
N MET A 80 -6.57 6.76 -3.33
CA MET A 80 -6.04 7.86 -2.53
C MET A 80 -6.51 7.77 -1.08
N GLY A 81 -7.79 7.50 -0.85
CA GLY A 81 -8.37 7.30 0.48
C GLY A 81 -7.74 6.13 1.22
N ALA A 82 -7.58 4.98 0.56
CA ALA A 82 -6.90 3.81 1.11
C ALA A 82 -5.43 4.11 1.46
N ARG A 83 -4.73 4.85 0.59
CA ARG A 83 -3.34 5.29 0.82
C ARG A 83 -3.23 6.17 2.06
N TYR A 84 -4.16 7.10 2.25
CA TYR A 84 -4.22 7.97 3.44
C TYR A 84 -4.49 7.17 4.72
N ALA A 85 -5.49 6.29 4.69
CA ALA A 85 -5.84 5.45 5.84
C ALA A 85 -4.67 4.53 6.25
N LEU A 86 -3.95 3.96 5.27
CA LEU A 86 -2.75 3.17 5.53
C LEU A 86 -1.66 3.99 6.24
N GLY A 87 -1.45 5.24 5.83
CA GLY A 87 -0.49 6.14 6.49
C GLY A 87 -0.84 6.38 7.96
N LEU A 88 -2.12 6.57 8.29
CA LEU A 88 -2.59 6.68 9.68
C LEU A 88 -2.34 5.40 10.48
N GLN A 89 -2.61 4.24 9.88
CA GLN A 89 -2.34 2.94 10.50
C GLN A 89 -0.85 2.74 10.78
N MET A 90 0.02 3.14 9.85
CA MET A 90 1.48 3.07 10.03
C MET A 90 1.94 3.97 11.19
N LEU A 91 1.42 5.20 11.30
CA LEU A 91 1.73 6.10 12.42
C LEU A 91 1.31 5.50 13.76
N ALA A 92 0.07 4.99 13.85
CA ALA A 92 -0.44 4.36 15.07
C ALA A 92 0.34 3.08 15.42
N GLY A 93 0.74 2.30 14.41
CA GLY A 93 1.57 1.11 14.57
C GLY A 93 2.97 1.44 15.09
N ALA A 94 3.62 2.46 14.51
CA ALA A 94 4.93 2.92 14.95
C ALA A 94 4.90 3.37 16.42
N GLN A 95 3.88 4.11 16.83
CA GLN A 95 3.71 4.50 18.24
C GLN A 95 3.68 3.28 19.17
N LYS A 96 2.88 2.26 18.84
CA LYS A 96 2.79 1.02 19.63
C LYS A 96 4.09 0.23 19.70
N ILE A 97 4.92 0.30 18.65
CA ILE A 97 6.25 -0.33 18.64
C ILE A 97 7.17 0.42 19.59
N PHE A 98 7.15 1.75 19.58
CA PHE A 98 8.00 2.55 20.46
C PHE A 98 7.65 2.42 21.94
N GLU A 99 6.38 2.16 22.28
CA GLU A 99 5.94 1.90 23.67
C GLU A 99 6.54 0.60 24.27
N GLN A 100 7.16 -0.26 23.44
CA GLN A 100 7.75 -1.54 23.87
C GLN A 100 9.26 -1.44 24.16
N PHE A 101 9.86 -0.26 23.95
CA PHE A 101 11.26 0.06 24.24
C PHE A 101 11.36 1.06 25.39
#